data_AF-A0A919PXD4-F1
#
_entry.id   AF-A0A919PXD4-F1
#
_cell.length_a   1.000
_cell.length_b   1.000
_cell.length_c   1.000
_cell.angle_alpha   90.00
_cell.angle_beta   90.00
_cell.angle_gamma   90.00
#
_symmetry.space_group_name_H-M   'P 1'
#
loop_
_entity.id
_entity.type
_entity.pdbx_description
1 polymer ?
#
loop_
_entity_poly.entity_id
_entity_poly.type
_entity_poly.pdbx_seq_one_letter_code
_entity_poly.pdbx_strand_id
1 'polypeptide(L)'
;MRHEDALAQTDWSAVEHACGVTPEVPEILSALLSDDAARRADALRDLYQLVHHQDTIYSATPPAVDFVLAVLEDPRTLLAVSTDPGSGAGTVPLRAALLDWLTSVMEAAADGFEAGDAADVAACRAARPDVYRAAWAMRTDPDPAVVSAALGTLPCLLDAPELVHHRPDVAAWLRDHGLARSDRRTRVLAVMTLTSWGYDTTRVLRHDQDAVVRAAAALSPALAADPDGTRAILEVLSTPPDAAWCQQVFPHFGRLFPFKLLPAAVDRATLDELVAALDVLLAVPPDGTYYGDWGTRLRAKAFPDGFPPPQPASPAQRALLDLIARHCFGPAAPPVWFGSDVRAALSELVPGGAVLLRAAAARSGTVLP
;
A
#
# COMPACT_ATOMS: atom_id res chain seq x y z
N MET A 1 12.96 -25.30 -13.30
CA MET A 1 14.14 -25.55 -12.46
C MET A 1 13.65 -26.24 -11.19
N ARG A 2 14.35 -27.24 -10.63
CA ARG A 2 13.98 -27.74 -9.29
C ARG A 2 14.55 -26.78 -8.24
N HIS A 3 13.89 -26.63 -7.11
CA HIS A 3 14.35 -25.72 -6.04
C HIS A 3 15.72 -26.12 -5.47
N GLU A 4 16.03 -27.41 -5.46
CA GLU A 4 17.36 -27.94 -5.13
C GLU A 4 18.45 -27.41 -6.08
N ASP A 5 18.13 -27.27 -7.38
CA ASP A 5 19.05 -26.74 -8.37
C ASP A 5 19.29 -25.23 -8.14
N ALA A 6 18.27 -24.48 -7.74
CA ALA A 6 18.39 -23.06 -7.42
C ALA A 6 19.31 -22.82 -6.21
N LEU A 7 19.21 -23.66 -5.18
CA LEU A 7 20.13 -23.61 -4.03
C LEU A 7 21.56 -23.99 -4.42
N ALA A 8 21.74 -25.01 -5.26
CA ALA A 8 23.07 -25.54 -5.61
C ALA A 8 23.86 -24.64 -6.58
N GLN A 9 23.20 -23.80 -7.38
CA GLN A 9 23.84 -22.96 -8.39
C GLN A 9 24.41 -21.65 -7.82
N THR A 10 24.07 -21.30 -6.58
CA THR A 10 24.50 -20.06 -5.94
C THR A 10 25.63 -20.33 -4.95
N ASP A 11 26.71 -19.57 -5.03
CA ASP A 11 27.74 -19.54 -3.98
C ASP A 11 27.28 -18.65 -2.83
N TRP A 12 26.53 -19.25 -1.91
CA TRP A 12 25.95 -18.54 -0.76
C TRP A 12 27.00 -17.97 0.20
N SER A 13 28.26 -18.38 0.09
CA SER A 13 29.37 -17.82 0.87
C SER A 13 29.91 -16.51 0.30
N ALA A 14 29.48 -16.14 -0.92
CA ALA A 14 29.92 -14.94 -1.63
C ALA A 14 28.83 -13.88 -1.78
N VAL A 15 27.60 -14.15 -1.32
CA VAL A 15 26.47 -13.21 -1.35
C VAL A 15 26.15 -12.70 0.06
N GLU A 16 25.58 -11.50 0.11
CA GLU A 16 25.27 -10.77 1.33
C GLU A 16 23.77 -10.55 1.45
N HIS A 17 23.32 -10.47 2.69
CA HIS A 17 21.99 -9.99 3.08
C HIS A 17 22.14 -8.77 4.00
N ALA A 18 21.06 -8.25 4.59
CA ALA A 18 21.08 -7.02 5.39
C ALA A 18 22.13 -6.94 6.53
N CYS A 19 22.52 -8.09 7.11
CA CYS A 19 23.51 -8.15 8.18
C CYS A 19 24.93 -8.56 7.71
N GLY A 20 25.20 -8.64 6.40
CA GLY A 20 26.49 -9.04 5.81
C GLY A 20 26.47 -10.40 5.10
N VAL A 21 27.67 -10.95 4.81
CA VAL A 21 27.88 -12.27 4.16
C VAL A 21 27.48 -13.39 5.09
N THR A 22 26.55 -14.25 4.66
CA THR A 22 26.07 -15.30 5.56
C THR A 22 25.65 -16.62 4.89
N PRO A 23 26.17 -17.78 5.35
CA PRO A 23 25.84 -19.09 4.79
C PRO A 23 24.46 -19.62 5.20
N GLU A 24 23.68 -18.92 6.04
CA GLU A 24 22.35 -19.39 6.49
C GLU A 24 21.20 -19.13 5.51
N VAL A 25 21.39 -18.33 4.44
CA VAL A 25 20.31 -18.06 3.46
C VAL A 25 19.71 -19.35 2.86
N PRO A 26 20.50 -20.38 2.46
CA PRO A 26 19.97 -21.68 2.05
C PRO A 26 19.09 -22.37 3.09
N GLU A 27 19.41 -22.24 4.38
CA GLU A 27 18.63 -22.82 5.46
C GLU A 27 17.30 -22.10 5.63
N ILE A 28 17.29 -20.77 5.52
CA ILE A 28 16.07 -19.94 5.49
C ILE A 28 15.17 -20.37 4.32
N LEU A 29 15.72 -20.43 3.10
CA LEU A 29 14.96 -20.79 1.90
C LEU A 29 14.39 -22.22 1.99
N SER A 30 15.19 -23.18 2.47
CA SER A 30 14.73 -24.55 2.67
C SER A 30 13.65 -24.65 3.75
N ALA A 31 13.74 -23.83 4.80
CA ALA A 31 12.79 -23.80 5.91
C ALA A 31 11.39 -23.28 5.50
N LEU A 32 11.26 -22.54 4.39
CA LEU A 32 9.96 -22.17 3.80
C LEU A 32 9.10 -23.41 3.49
N LEU A 33 9.73 -24.54 3.15
CA LEU A 33 9.05 -25.79 2.80
C LEU A 33 9.00 -26.80 3.95
N SER A 34 9.28 -26.36 5.18
CA SER A 34 9.20 -27.19 6.39
C SER A 34 7.76 -27.61 6.69
N ASP A 35 7.55 -28.81 7.24
CA ASP A 35 6.23 -29.20 7.77
C ASP A 35 5.89 -28.48 9.09
N ASP A 36 6.91 -28.01 9.81
CA ASP A 36 6.75 -27.18 11.02
C ASP A 36 6.31 -25.76 10.66
N ALA A 37 5.10 -25.39 11.11
CA ALA A 37 4.48 -24.09 10.85
C ALA A 37 5.23 -22.90 11.47
N ALA A 38 5.82 -23.08 12.65
CA ALA A 38 6.61 -22.02 13.29
C ALA A 38 7.88 -21.76 12.48
N ARG A 39 8.56 -22.85 12.06
CA ARG A 39 9.74 -22.77 11.21
C ARG A 39 9.46 -22.12 9.86
N ARG A 40 8.30 -22.39 9.23
CA ARG A 40 7.89 -21.69 8.00
C ARG A 40 7.65 -20.19 8.22
N ALA A 41 6.99 -19.83 9.32
CA ALA A 41 6.71 -18.44 9.65
C ALA A 41 8.00 -17.66 9.95
N ASP A 42 8.94 -18.26 10.67
CA ASP A 42 10.27 -17.69 10.91
C ASP A 42 11.05 -17.53 9.61
N ALA A 43 11.05 -18.53 8.74
CA ALA A 43 11.69 -18.46 7.44
C ALA A 43 11.12 -17.34 6.55
N LEU A 44 9.79 -17.20 6.53
CA LEU A 44 9.12 -16.11 5.80
C LEU A 44 9.51 -14.75 6.38
N ARG A 45 9.53 -14.62 7.71
CA ARG A 45 9.97 -13.39 8.39
C ARG A 45 11.42 -13.06 8.03
N ASP A 46 12.32 -14.03 8.07
CA ASP A 46 13.75 -13.84 7.76
C ASP A 46 13.97 -13.51 6.27
N LEU A 47 13.11 -14.00 5.38
CA LEU A 47 13.11 -13.62 3.97
C LEU A 47 12.85 -12.10 3.79
N TYR A 48 11.92 -11.52 4.55
CA TYR A 48 11.70 -10.06 4.55
C TYR A 48 12.75 -9.29 5.35
N GLN A 49 13.20 -9.80 6.50
CA GLN A 49 14.05 -9.05 7.43
C GLN A 49 15.54 -9.11 7.10
N LEU A 50 15.98 -10.13 6.38
CA LEU A 50 17.39 -10.34 6.05
C LEU A 50 17.62 -10.22 4.55
N VAL A 51 16.91 -11.01 3.75
CA VAL A 51 17.16 -11.15 2.30
C VAL A 51 16.64 -9.96 1.50
N HIS A 52 15.60 -9.27 1.97
CA HIS A 52 15.03 -8.09 1.32
C HIS A 52 14.56 -7.04 2.34
N HIS A 53 15.50 -6.60 3.19
CA HIS A 53 15.22 -5.68 4.27
C HIS A 53 15.00 -4.24 3.78
N GLN A 54 13.91 -3.61 4.25
CA GLN A 54 13.58 -2.19 3.99
C GLN A 54 13.69 -1.80 2.51
N ASP A 55 13.08 -2.60 1.64
CA ASP A 55 13.03 -2.40 0.20
C ASP A 55 14.42 -2.32 -0.47
N THR A 56 15.46 -2.84 0.18
CA THR A 56 16.83 -2.89 -0.37
C THR A 56 17.09 -4.25 -1.02
N ILE A 57 17.69 -4.22 -2.21
CA ILE A 57 18.16 -5.40 -2.94
C ILE A 57 19.61 -5.66 -2.56
N TYR A 58 19.86 -6.86 -2.04
CA TYR A 58 21.18 -7.37 -1.69
C TYR A 58 21.58 -8.47 -2.68
N SER A 59 22.85 -8.87 -2.69
CA SER A 59 23.33 -9.93 -3.60
C SER A 59 22.71 -11.31 -3.33
N ALA A 60 22.14 -11.54 -2.14
CA ALA A 60 21.34 -12.72 -1.85
C ALA A 60 19.90 -12.64 -2.39
N THR A 61 19.39 -11.45 -2.76
CA THR A 61 17.99 -11.26 -3.20
C THR A 61 17.71 -11.93 -4.56
N PRO A 62 18.50 -11.71 -5.64
CA PRO A 62 18.25 -12.35 -6.92
C PRO A 62 18.19 -13.89 -6.87
N PRO A 63 19.15 -14.62 -6.27
CA PRO A 63 19.06 -16.08 -6.20
C PRO A 63 17.91 -16.57 -5.30
N ALA A 64 17.50 -15.78 -4.31
CA ALA A 64 16.30 -16.08 -3.54
C ALA A 64 15.01 -15.92 -4.39
N VAL A 65 14.95 -14.95 -5.32
CA VAL A 65 13.85 -14.84 -6.30
C VAL A 65 13.75 -16.10 -7.15
N ASP A 66 14.88 -16.60 -7.66
CA ASP A 66 14.92 -17.84 -8.46
C ASP A 66 14.43 -19.05 -7.67
N PHE A 67 14.83 -19.16 -6.39
CA PHE A 67 14.33 -20.21 -5.50
C PHE A 67 12.83 -20.11 -5.29
N VAL A 68 12.31 -18.91 -4.97
CA VAL A 68 10.87 -18.71 -4.74
C VAL A 68 10.08 -19.07 -5.98
N LEU A 69 10.50 -18.64 -7.17
CA LEU A 69 9.89 -19.02 -8.44
C LEU A 69 9.86 -20.54 -8.64
N ALA A 70 10.92 -21.24 -8.25
CA ALA A 70 11.01 -22.69 -8.37
C ALA A 70 10.08 -23.46 -7.40
N VAL A 71 9.64 -22.84 -6.30
CA VAL A 71 8.79 -23.50 -5.29
C VAL A 71 7.32 -23.07 -5.32
N LEU A 72 6.95 -22.03 -6.06
CA LEU A 72 5.58 -21.50 -6.09
C LEU A 72 4.51 -22.57 -6.38
N GLU A 73 4.81 -23.54 -7.24
CA GLU A 73 3.89 -24.64 -7.58
C GLU A 73 4.00 -25.86 -6.63
N ASP A 74 4.94 -25.86 -5.67
CA ASP A 74 5.09 -26.93 -4.70
C ASP A 74 3.84 -27.01 -3.79
N PRO A 75 3.22 -28.19 -3.60
CA PRO A 75 2.03 -28.34 -2.76
C PRO A 75 2.21 -27.83 -1.32
N ARG A 76 3.44 -27.83 -0.78
CA ARG A 76 3.73 -27.31 0.56
C ARG A 76 3.51 -25.80 0.67
N THR A 77 3.52 -25.08 -0.45
CA THR A 77 3.16 -23.65 -0.47
C THR A 77 1.67 -23.40 -0.25
N LEU A 78 0.82 -24.43 -0.31
CA LEU A 78 -0.59 -24.32 0.09
C LEU A 78 -0.78 -24.28 1.61
N LEU A 79 0.25 -24.66 2.38
CA LEU A 79 0.15 -24.66 3.84
C LEU A 79 0.05 -23.23 4.36
N ALA A 80 -0.77 -23.07 5.39
CA ALA A 80 -0.93 -21.79 6.07
C ALA A 80 0.38 -21.34 6.74
N VAL A 81 0.63 -20.03 6.68
CA VAL A 81 1.73 -19.33 7.34
C VAL A 81 1.20 -18.06 8.01
N SER A 82 1.81 -17.67 9.13
CA SER A 82 1.55 -16.37 9.76
C SER A 82 2.47 -15.32 9.14
N THR A 83 1.91 -14.21 8.69
CA THR A 83 2.67 -13.07 8.11
C THR A 83 3.12 -12.07 9.16
N ASP A 84 2.62 -12.17 10.39
CA ASP A 84 3.00 -11.32 11.52
C ASP A 84 2.90 -12.13 12.83
N PRO A 85 3.95 -12.90 13.16
CA PRO A 85 3.99 -13.74 14.34
C PRO A 85 4.02 -12.90 15.62
N GLY A 86 2.85 -12.63 16.21
CA GLY A 86 2.73 -11.93 17.50
C GLY A 86 1.59 -10.90 17.58
N SER A 87 1.08 -10.44 16.43
CA SER A 87 -0.04 -9.48 16.39
C SER A 87 -1.43 -10.13 16.41
N GLY A 88 -1.49 -11.47 16.33
CA GLY A 88 -2.75 -12.20 16.18
C GLY A 88 -3.36 -12.06 14.77
N ALA A 89 -2.60 -11.58 13.79
CA ALA A 89 -3.00 -11.55 12.39
C ALA A 89 -3.41 -12.95 11.89
N GLY A 90 -4.36 -12.97 10.95
CA GLY A 90 -4.80 -14.20 10.28
C GLY A 90 -3.66 -14.89 9.54
N THR A 91 -3.85 -16.18 9.20
CA THR A 91 -2.94 -16.92 8.35
C THR A 91 -3.36 -16.84 6.89
N VAL A 92 -2.39 -16.94 5.98
CA VAL A 92 -2.60 -17.05 4.54
C VAL A 92 -1.85 -18.27 4.01
N PRO A 93 -2.18 -18.80 2.81
CA PRO A 93 -1.32 -19.77 2.16
C PRO A 93 0.08 -19.19 1.94
N LEU A 94 1.13 -19.97 2.21
CA LEU A 94 2.51 -19.55 1.97
C LEU A 94 2.72 -19.04 0.54
N ARG A 95 2.05 -19.65 -0.44
CA ARG A 95 2.06 -19.20 -1.85
C ARG A 95 1.64 -17.75 -2.01
N ALA A 96 0.60 -17.31 -1.31
CA ALA A 96 0.17 -15.91 -1.35
C ALA A 96 1.23 -14.99 -0.74
N ALA A 97 1.81 -15.38 0.41
CA ALA A 97 2.86 -14.62 1.06
C ALA A 97 4.16 -14.53 0.23
N LEU A 98 4.49 -15.58 -0.53
CA LEU A 98 5.63 -15.58 -1.45
C LEU A 98 5.39 -14.70 -2.69
N LEU A 99 4.16 -14.66 -3.20
CA LEU A 99 3.79 -13.70 -4.26
C LEU A 99 3.86 -12.25 -3.76
N ASP A 100 3.42 -11.98 -2.54
CA ASP A 100 3.56 -10.65 -1.92
C ASP A 100 5.05 -10.28 -1.76
N TRP A 101 5.90 -11.24 -1.36
CA TRP A 101 7.35 -11.02 -1.27
C TRP A 101 7.99 -10.75 -2.64
N LEU A 102 7.62 -11.52 -3.67
CA LEU A 102 8.05 -11.24 -5.03
C LEU A 102 7.61 -9.83 -5.47
N THR A 103 6.40 -9.42 -5.08
CA THR A 103 5.90 -8.08 -5.40
C THR A 103 6.76 -6.99 -4.78
N SER A 104 7.16 -7.11 -3.51
CA SER A 104 8.04 -6.14 -2.86
C SER A 104 9.41 -6.07 -3.55
N VAL A 105 9.99 -7.22 -3.91
CA VAL A 105 11.27 -7.24 -4.64
C VAL A 105 11.13 -6.57 -6.01
N MET A 106 10.04 -6.82 -6.74
CA MET A 106 9.80 -6.21 -8.05
C MET A 106 9.56 -4.69 -7.96
N GLU A 107 8.95 -4.22 -6.86
CA GLU A 107 8.82 -2.78 -6.57
C GLU A 107 10.16 -2.13 -6.24
N ALA A 108 10.98 -2.78 -5.43
CA ALA A 108 12.33 -2.32 -5.13
C ALA A 108 13.24 -2.31 -6.37
N ALA A 109 12.97 -3.21 -7.32
CA ALA A 109 13.63 -3.26 -8.62
C ALA A 109 12.97 -2.38 -9.69
N ALA A 110 11.94 -1.58 -9.36
CA ALA A 110 11.26 -0.73 -10.34
C ALA A 110 12.19 0.34 -10.93
N ASP A 111 11.84 0.85 -12.11
CA ASP A 111 12.67 1.86 -12.77
C ASP A 111 12.57 3.20 -12.01
N GLY A 112 13.72 3.81 -11.68
CA GLY A 112 13.77 5.07 -10.93
C GLY A 112 13.71 4.92 -9.40
N PHE A 113 13.64 3.70 -8.89
CA PHE A 113 13.80 3.36 -7.48
C PHE A 113 14.99 2.39 -7.36
N GLU A 114 16.14 2.86 -6.87
CA GLU A 114 17.35 2.04 -6.79
C GLU A 114 17.89 2.05 -5.36
N ALA A 115 17.50 1.03 -4.60
CA ALA A 115 18.07 0.70 -3.31
C ALA A 115 18.78 -0.65 -3.42
N GLY A 116 20.11 -0.64 -3.55
CA GLY A 116 20.93 -1.84 -3.75
C GLY A 116 22.06 -1.63 -4.76
N ASP A 117 22.87 -2.67 -4.97
CA ASP A 117 23.87 -2.66 -6.04
C ASP A 117 23.21 -2.79 -7.42
N ALA A 118 23.73 -2.06 -8.41
CA ALA A 118 23.16 -2.02 -9.74
C ALA A 118 23.12 -3.39 -10.44
N ALA A 119 24.09 -4.27 -10.18
CA ALA A 119 24.13 -5.60 -10.75
C ALA A 119 23.02 -6.50 -10.18
N ASP A 120 22.79 -6.42 -8.87
CA ASP A 120 21.75 -7.21 -8.18
C ASP A 120 20.35 -6.72 -8.54
N VAL A 121 20.16 -5.40 -8.65
CA VAL A 121 18.92 -4.81 -9.16
C VAL A 121 18.66 -5.30 -10.60
N ALA A 122 19.68 -5.27 -11.47
CA ALA A 122 19.54 -5.75 -12.84
C ALA A 122 19.20 -7.24 -12.91
N ALA A 123 19.76 -8.07 -12.01
CA ALA A 123 19.42 -9.49 -11.91
C ALA A 123 17.95 -9.70 -11.49
N CYS A 124 17.44 -8.94 -10.51
CA CYS A 124 16.02 -8.98 -10.15
C CYS A 124 15.12 -8.53 -11.31
N ARG A 125 15.51 -7.48 -12.06
CA ARG A 125 14.78 -7.01 -13.25
C ARG A 125 14.73 -8.09 -14.34
N ALA A 126 15.81 -8.86 -14.51
CA ALA A 126 15.85 -9.97 -15.48
C ALA A 126 14.84 -11.09 -15.16
N ALA A 127 14.42 -11.25 -13.90
CA ALA A 127 13.42 -12.23 -13.49
C ALA A 127 11.96 -11.79 -13.75
N ARG A 128 11.70 -10.50 -14.07
CA ARG A 128 10.33 -9.96 -14.27
C ARG A 128 9.45 -10.81 -15.20
N PRO A 129 9.92 -11.29 -16.37
CA PRO A 129 9.09 -12.13 -17.25
C PRO A 129 8.66 -13.45 -16.60
N ASP A 130 9.50 -14.03 -15.74
CA ASP A 130 9.23 -15.30 -15.07
C ASP A 130 8.26 -15.10 -13.91
N VAL A 131 8.44 -14.02 -13.14
CA VAL A 131 7.48 -13.58 -12.12
C VAL A 131 6.11 -13.29 -12.75
N TYR A 132 6.07 -12.60 -13.91
CA TYR A 132 4.82 -12.34 -14.64
C TYR A 132 4.12 -13.64 -15.03
N ARG A 133 4.85 -14.61 -15.61
CA ARG A 133 4.26 -15.90 -15.99
C ARG A 133 3.69 -16.64 -14.79
N ALA A 134 4.40 -16.64 -13.67
CA ALA A 134 3.96 -17.30 -12.44
C ALA A 134 2.70 -16.62 -11.84
N ALA A 135 2.73 -15.30 -11.65
CA ALA A 135 1.60 -14.54 -11.14
C ALA A 135 0.37 -14.67 -12.08
N TRP A 136 0.59 -14.59 -13.39
CA TRP A 136 -0.49 -14.76 -14.37
C TRP A 136 -1.12 -16.14 -14.29
N ALA A 137 -0.34 -17.22 -14.13
CA ALA A 137 -0.89 -18.58 -13.95
C ALA A 137 -1.76 -18.69 -12.69
N MET A 138 -1.38 -18.02 -11.60
CA MET A 138 -2.06 -18.05 -10.31
C MET A 138 -3.31 -17.14 -10.22
N ARG A 139 -3.61 -16.35 -11.24
CA ARG A 139 -4.82 -15.50 -11.29
C ARG A 139 -6.15 -16.27 -11.19
N THR A 140 -6.11 -17.59 -11.44
CA THR A 140 -7.26 -18.50 -11.36
C THR A 140 -7.09 -19.57 -10.27
N ASP A 141 -6.20 -19.35 -9.31
CA ASP A 141 -6.04 -20.25 -8.16
C ASP A 141 -7.38 -20.36 -7.38
N PRO A 142 -7.74 -21.54 -6.86
CA PRO A 142 -8.96 -21.70 -6.07
C PRO A 142 -8.95 -20.89 -4.76
N ASP A 143 -7.77 -20.54 -4.22
CA ASP A 143 -7.67 -19.74 -3.02
C ASP A 143 -7.72 -18.23 -3.33
N PRO A 144 -8.68 -17.48 -2.78
CA PRO A 144 -8.82 -16.05 -3.07
C PRO A 144 -7.64 -15.21 -2.59
N ALA A 145 -6.90 -15.63 -1.55
CA ALA A 145 -5.70 -14.93 -1.11
C ALA A 145 -4.58 -15.04 -2.15
N VAL A 146 -4.43 -16.21 -2.78
CA VAL A 146 -3.47 -16.42 -3.88
C VAL A 146 -3.83 -15.59 -5.10
N VAL A 147 -5.12 -15.55 -5.48
CA VAL A 147 -5.60 -14.69 -6.57
C VAL A 147 -5.32 -13.21 -6.26
N SER A 148 -5.64 -12.75 -5.05
CA SER A 148 -5.37 -11.38 -4.62
C SER A 148 -3.87 -11.03 -4.72
N ALA A 149 -3.00 -11.89 -4.19
CA ALA A 149 -1.55 -11.66 -4.23
C ALA A 149 -1.03 -11.65 -5.67
N ALA A 150 -1.47 -12.60 -6.50
CA ALA A 150 -1.09 -12.67 -7.91
C ALA A 150 -1.50 -11.42 -8.70
N LEU A 151 -2.72 -10.92 -8.49
CA LEU A 151 -3.15 -9.66 -9.12
C LEU A 151 -2.44 -8.43 -8.55
N GLY A 152 -1.98 -8.48 -7.30
CA GLY A 152 -1.15 -7.44 -6.68
C GLY A 152 0.23 -7.32 -7.31
N THR A 153 0.79 -8.41 -7.84
CA THR A 153 2.11 -8.42 -8.49
C THR A 153 2.09 -7.83 -9.92
N LEU A 154 0.97 -7.98 -10.65
CA LEU A 154 0.92 -7.59 -12.06
C LEU A 154 1.20 -6.10 -12.34
N PRO A 155 0.69 -5.13 -11.56
CA PRO A 155 0.86 -3.70 -11.85
C PRO A 155 2.32 -3.27 -11.95
N CYS A 156 3.15 -3.59 -10.94
CA CYS A 156 4.55 -3.18 -10.94
C CYS A 156 5.34 -3.84 -12.08
N LEU A 157 5.05 -5.11 -12.40
CA LEU A 157 5.68 -5.83 -13.51
C LEU A 157 5.31 -5.21 -14.87
N LEU A 158 4.05 -4.85 -15.06
CA LEU A 158 3.54 -4.37 -16.35
C LEU A 158 3.78 -2.88 -16.58
N ASP A 159 4.40 -2.19 -15.62
CA ASP A 159 5.02 -0.88 -15.82
C ASP A 159 6.39 -0.98 -16.53
N ALA A 160 7.02 -2.16 -16.49
CA ALA A 160 8.28 -2.40 -17.17
C ALA A 160 8.14 -2.38 -18.72
N PRO A 161 9.07 -1.75 -19.46
CA PRO A 161 9.02 -1.65 -20.92
C PRO A 161 8.88 -3.00 -21.64
N GLU A 162 9.54 -4.03 -21.12
CA GLU A 162 9.53 -5.37 -21.69
C GLU A 162 8.19 -6.11 -21.54
N LEU A 163 7.34 -5.72 -20.57
CA LEU A 163 6.06 -6.39 -20.28
C LEU A 163 4.83 -5.53 -20.55
N VAL A 164 4.98 -4.21 -20.78
CA VAL A 164 3.88 -3.26 -21.00
C VAL A 164 2.87 -3.71 -22.07
N HIS A 165 3.33 -4.49 -23.05
CA HIS A 165 2.51 -5.02 -24.14
C HIS A 165 1.43 -6.02 -23.67
N HIS A 166 1.52 -6.57 -22.46
CA HIS A 166 0.49 -7.44 -21.87
C HIS A 166 -0.67 -6.67 -21.23
N ARG A 167 -0.54 -5.35 -20.99
CA ARG A 167 -1.58 -4.54 -20.33
C ARG A 167 -2.98 -4.67 -20.98
N PRO A 168 -3.15 -4.68 -22.31
CA PRO A 168 -4.47 -4.84 -22.93
C PRO A 168 -5.16 -6.16 -22.55
N ASP A 169 -4.43 -7.27 -22.59
CA ASP A 169 -4.96 -8.60 -22.28
C ASP A 169 -5.29 -8.74 -20.78
N VAL A 170 -4.40 -8.23 -19.91
CA VAL A 170 -4.64 -8.19 -18.47
C VAL A 170 -5.84 -7.31 -18.14
N ALA A 171 -5.94 -6.12 -18.76
CA ALA A 171 -7.07 -5.21 -18.55
C ALA A 171 -8.41 -5.82 -18.99
N ALA A 172 -8.43 -6.54 -20.12
CA ALA A 172 -9.63 -7.28 -20.55
C ALA A 172 -10.03 -8.33 -19.51
N TRP A 173 -9.07 -9.14 -19.04
CA TRP A 173 -9.33 -10.16 -18.03
C TRP A 173 -9.82 -9.57 -16.70
N LEU A 174 -9.22 -8.47 -16.22
CA LEU A 174 -9.64 -7.80 -14.99
C LEU A 174 -11.10 -7.32 -15.08
N ARG A 175 -11.51 -6.76 -16.23
CA ARG A 175 -12.90 -6.32 -16.43
C ARG A 175 -13.90 -7.47 -16.44
N ASP A 176 -13.56 -8.56 -17.12
CA ASP A 176 -14.49 -9.66 -17.34
C ASP A 176 -14.56 -10.62 -16.15
N HIS A 177 -13.45 -10.80 -15.42
CA HIS A 177 -13.31 -11.82 -14.37
C HIS A 177 -12.96 -11.22 -13.02
N GLY A 178 -11.91 -10.40 -12.95
CA GLY A 178 -11.40 -9.84 -11.68
C GLY A 178 -12.42 -8.98 -10.94
N LEU A 179 -13.27 -8.24 -11.67
CA LEU A 179 -14.32 -7.42 -11.07
C LEU A 179 -15.60 -8.20 -10.74
N ALA A 180 -15.89 -9.31 -11.43
CA ALA A 180 -17.18 -9.99 -11.30
C ALA A 180 -17.22 -11.09 -10.24
N ARG A 181 -16.07 -11.69 -9.88
CA ARG A 181 -16.03 -12.94 -9.10
C ARG A 181 -15.10 -12.92 -7.89
N SER A 182 -14.63 -11.74 -7.49
CA SER A 182 -13.60 -11.61 -6.48
C SER A 182 -14.07 -10.84 -5.25
N ASP A 183 -13.35 -11.01 -4.15
CA ASP A 183 -13.58 -10.28 -2.91
C ASP A 183 -13.28 -8.77 -3.06
N ARG A 184 -13.63 -7.99 -2.04
CA ARG A 184 -13.44 -6.53 -2.06
C ARG A 184 -11.98 -6.13 -2.34
N ARG A 185 -11.00 -6.79 -1.70
CA ARG A 185 -9.57 -6.50 -1.87
C ARG A 185 -9.13 -6.66 -3.32
N THR A 186 -9.47 -7.80 -3.92
CA THR A 186 -9.11 -8.12 -5.29
C THR A 186 -9.78 -7.18 -6.28
N ARG A 187 -11.06 -6.80 -6.06
CA ARG A 187 -11.73 -5.80 -6.90
C ARG A 187 -11.07 -4.43 -6.81
N VAL A 188 -10.67 -3.98 -5.62
CA VAL A 188 -9.92 -2.73 -5.46
C VAL A 188 -8.60 -2.77 -6.23
N LEU A 189 -7.83 -3.87 -6.12
CA LEU A 189 -6.58 -4.04 -6.89
C LEU A 189 -6.84 -3.97 -8.39
N ALA A 190 -7.86 -4.68 -8.88
CA ALA A 190 -8.23 -4.65 -10.29
C ALA A 190 -8.57 -3.23 -10.77
N VAL A 191 -9.37 -2.48 -10.01
CA VAL A 191 -9.75 -1.10 -10.33
C VAL A 191 -8.55 -0.14 -10.30
N MET A 192 -7.69 -0.25 -9.28
CA MET A 192 -6.50 0.59 -9.16
C MET A 192 -5.52 0.34 -10.30
N THR A 193 -5.39 -0.92 -10.72
CA THR A 193 -4.58 -1.33 -11.88
C THR A 193 -5.13 -0.77 -13.18
N LEU A 194 -6.44 -0.91 -13.43
CA LEU A 194 -7.08 -0.31 -14.60
C LEU A 194 -6.90 1.21 -14.61
N THR A 195 -7.04 1.83 -13.45
CA THR A 195 -6.88 3.28 -13.27
C THR A 195 -5.45 3.74 -13.56
N SER A 196 -4.42 3.06 -13.04
CA SER A 196 -3.02 3.45 -13.28
C SER A 196 -2.61 3.34 -14.75
N TRP A 197 -3.23 2.44 -15.50
CA TRP A 197 -3.02 2.31 -16.94
C TRP A 197 -3.96 3.18 -17.79
N GLY A 198 -4.79 4.01 -17.18
CA GLY A 198 -5.67 4.95 -17.88
C GLY A 198 -6.92 4.33 -18.53
N TYR A 199 -7.31 3.12 -18.10
CA TYR A 199 -8.53 2.48 -18.59
C TYR A 199 -9.79 3.03 -17.90
N ASP A 200 -10.91 3.00 -18.62
CA ASP A 200 -12.19 3.47 -18.12
C ASP A 200 -12.71 2.59 -16.96
N THR A 201 -13.00 3.23 -15.83
CA THR A 201 -13.58 2.65 -14.62
C THR A 201 -14.96 3.21 -14.29
N THR A 202 -15.58 3.99 -15.20
CA THR A 202 -16.89 4.63 -15.00
C THR A 202 -17.97 3.60 -14.63
N ARG A 203 -18.02 2.46 -15.32
CA ARG A 203 -18.99 1.39 -15.03
C ARG A 203 -18.86 0.89 -13.58
N VAL A 204 -17.64 0.78 -13.07
CA VAL A 204 -17.38 0.33 -11.69
C VAL A 204 -17.87 1.38 -10.70
N LEU A 205 -17.52 2.66 -10.93
CA LEU A 205 -18.01 3.77 -10.11
C LEU A 205 -19.55 3.81 -10.06
N ARG A 206 -20.23 3.52 -11.17
CA ARG A 206 -21.70 3.60 -11.24
C ARG A 206 -22.43 2.37 -10.69
N HIS A 207 -21.81 1.20 -10.69
CA HIS A 207 -22.54 -0.07 -10.49
C HIS A 207 -21.93 -1.04 -9.49
N ASP A 208 -20.69 -0.85 -9.01
CA ASP A 208 -20.17 -1.72 -7.95
C ASP A 208 -20.96 -1.50 -6.66
N GLN A 209 -21.29 -2.60 -5.98
CA GLN A 209 -22.07 -2.57 -4.75
C GLN A 209 -21.26 -2.03 -3.57
N ASP A 210 -19.93 -2.15 -3.61
CA ASP A 210 -19.04 -1.79 -2.53
C ASP A 210 -18.54 -0.35 -2.67
N ALA A 211 -18.74 0.45 -1.62
CA ALA A 211 -18.36 1.86 -1.60
C ALA A 211 -16.85 2.09 -1.76
N VAL A 212 -16.02 1.19 -1.20
CA VAL A 212 -14.55 1.30 -1.30
C VAL A 212 -14.11 1.03 -2.75
N VAL A 213 -14.74 0.08 -3.43
CA VAL A 213 -14.46 -0.21 -4.85
C VAL A 213 -14.89 0.97 -5.74
N ARG A 214 -16.06 1.57 -5.48
CA ARG A 214 -16.49 2.79 -6.18
C ARG A 214 -15.54 3.96 -5.94
N ALA A 215 -15.10 4.18 -4.70
CA ALA A 215 -14.16 5.24 -4.35
C ALA A 215 -12.78 5.03 -5.01
N ALA A 216 -12.31 3.78 -5.08
CA ALA A 216 -11.09 3.43 -5.83
C ALA A 216 -11.25 3.76 -7.33
N ALA A 217 -12.41 3.47 -7.93
CA ALA A 217 -12.67 3.81 -9.33
C ALA A 217 -12.66 5.33 -9.57
N ALA A 218 -13.21 6.09 -8.62
CA ALA A 218 -13.23 7.55 -8.66
C ALA A 218 -11.83 8.18 -8.62
N LEU A 219 -10.79 7.46 -8.20
CA LEU A 219 -9.40 7.97 -8.23
C LEU A 219 -8.86 8.11 -9.66
N SER A 220 -9.55 7.58 -10.67
CA SER A 220 -9.18 7.79 -12.07
C SER A 220 -9.07 9.28 -12.43
N PRO A 221 -7.98 9.72 -13.09
CA PRO A 221 -7.85 11.10 -13.55
C PRO A 221 -9.00 11.53 -14.48
N ALA A 222 -9.54 10.60 -15.27
CA ALA A 222 -10.68 10.86 -16.16
C ALA A 222 -11.98 11.18 -15.39
N LEU A 223 -12.07 10.77 -14.13
CA LEU A 223 -13.22 10.98 -13.24
C LEU A 223 -12.97 12.08 -12.20
N ALA A 224 -11.87 12.84 -12.31
CA ALA A 224 -11.50 13.85 -11.32
C ALA A 224 -12.54 14.98 -11.19
N ALA A 225 -13.21 15.33 -12.27
CA ALA A 225 -14.27 16.34 -12.31
C ALA A 225 -15.69 15.74 -12.18
N ASP A 226 -15.81 14.42 -12.00
CA ASP A 226 -17.10 13.75 -11.88
C ASP A 226 -17.71 13.96 -10.49
N PRO A 227 -18.91 14.57 -10.38
CA PRO A 227 -19.59 14.75 -9.10
C PRO A 227 -19.92 13.43 -8.39
N ASP A 228 -20.24 12.37 -9.14
CA ASP A 228 -20.51 11.04 -8.57
C ASP A 228 -19.22 10.42 -8.02
N GLY A 229 -18.08 10.70 -8.67
CA GLY A 229 -16.76 10.30 -8.18
C GLY A 229 -16.42 10.97 -6.86
N THR A 230 -16.65 12.28 -6.75
CA THR A 230 -16.45 13.02 -5.50
C THR A 230 -17.36 12.51 -4.39
N ARG A 231 -18.63 12.22 -4.71
CA ARG A 231 -19.59 11.66 -3.75
C ARG A 231 -19.19 10.27 -3.26
N ALA A 232 -18.69 9.39 -4.13
CA ALA A 232 -18.23 8.06 -3.74
C ALA A 232 -17.03 8.11 -2.77
N ILE A 233 -16.10 9.04 -2.99
CA ILE A 233 -14.97 9.25 -2.06
C ILE A 233 -15.48 9.76 -0.70
N LEU A 234 -16.37 10.76 -0.71
CA LEU A 234 -16.94 11.32 0.52
C LEU A 234 -17.79 10.29 1.29
N GLU A 235 -18.54 9.42 0.61
CA GLU A 235 -19.32 8.34 1.22
C GLU A 235 -18.42 7.44 2.09
N VAL A 236 -17.26 7.05 1.54
CA VAL A 236 -16.28 6.24 2.24
C VAL A 236 -15.65 6.99 3.42
N LEU A 237 -15.29 8.26 3.24
CA LEU A 237 -14.71 9.09 4.31
C LEU A 237 -15.70 9.47 5.42
N SER A 238 -17.00 9.49 5.11
CA SER A 238 -18.08 9.83 6.04
C SER A 238 -18.66 8.62 6.75
N THR A 239 -18.17 7.42 6.44
CA THR A 239 -18.50 6.21 7.19
C THR A 239 -17.47 6.08 8.33
N PRO A 240 -17.90 5.78 9.58
CA PRO A 240 -16.96 5.50 10.65
C PRO A 240 -15.94 4.48 10.16
N PRO A 241 -14.64 4.79 10.23
CA PRO A 241 -13.65 3.92 9.63
C PRO A 241 -13.70 2.59 10.36
N ASP A 242 -14.10 1.52 9.67
CA ASP A 242 -13.68 0.21 10.13
C ASP A 242 -12.15 0.17 10.00
N ALA A 243 -11.47 -0.30 11.05
CA ALA A 243 -10.01 -0.32 11.04
C ALA A 243 -9.49 -1.21 9.90
N ALA A 244 -10.26 -2.17 9.39
CA ALA A 244 -9.76 -3.16 8.45
C ALA A 244 -9.44 -2.58 7.06
N TRP A 245 -10.35 -1.82 6.43
CA TRP A 245 -10.10 -1.33 5.06
C TRP A 245 -9.14 -0.14 5.02
N CYS A 246 -9.22 0.78 6.00
CA CYS A 246 -8.33 1.94 6.10
C CYS A 246 -6.87 1.56 6.35
N GLN A 247 -6.66 0.46 7.09
CA GLN A 247 -5.32 -0.04 7.42
C GLN A 247 -4.72 -0.91 6.31
N GLN A 248 -5.52 -1.25 5.30
CA GLN A 248 -5.10 -2.18 4.26
C GLN A 248 -4.03 -1.55 3.36
N VAL A 249 -2.88 -2.23 3.27
CA VAL A 249 -1.84 -1.94 2.28
C VAL A 249 -2.16 -2.74 1.01
N PHE A 250 -2.19 -2.04 -0.12
CA PHE A 250 -2.32 -2.64 -1.43
C PHE A 250 -0.93 -2.67 -2.08
N PRO A 251 -0.45 -3.84 -2.54
CA PRO A 251 0.78 -3.91 -3.31
C PRO A 251 0.75 -2.90 -4.47
N HIS A 252 1.88 -2.26 -4.72
CA HIS A 252 2.15 -1.22 -5.71
C HIS A 252 1.42 0.12 -5.51
N PHE A 253 0.27 0.12 -4.84
CA PHE A 253 -0.56 1.32 -4.64
C PHE A 253 -0.44 1.92 -3.24
N GLY A 254 0.13 1.20 -2.29
CA GLY A 254 0.22 1.58 -0.88
C GLY A 254 -1.14 1.65 -0.19
N ARG A 255 -1.27 2.50 0.83
CA ARG A 255 -2.54 2.73 1.53
C ARG A 255 -3.39 3.74 0.77
N LEU A 256 -4.56 3.33 0.27
CA LEU A 256 -5.42 4.22 -0.50
C LEU A 256 -5.98 5.38 0.34
N PHE A 257 -6.32 5.12 1.60
CA PHE A 257 -6.99 6.09 2.46
C PHE A 257 -6.19 7.40 2.66
N PRO A 258 -5.01 7.40 3.31
CA PRO A 258 -4.32 8.65 3.62
C PRO A 258 -3.62 9.26 2.40
N PHE A 259 -3.24 8.44 1.41
CA PHE A 259 -2.40 8.88 0.30
C PHE A 259 -3.15 9.16 -1.00
N LYS A 260 -4.40 8.70 -1.15
CA LYS A 260 -5.16 8.89 -2.40
C LYS A 260 -6.56 9.43 -2.16
N LEU A 261 -7.37 8.77 -1.31
CA LEU A 261 -8.77 9.15 -1.08
C LEU A 261 -8.89 10.50 -0.36
N LEU A 262 -8.18 10.68 0.75
CA LEU A 262 -8.26 11.92 1.52
C LEU A 262 -7.72 13.14 0.74
N PRO A 263 -6.54 13.09 0.09
CA PRO A 263 -6.11 14.17 -0.79
C PRO A 263 -7.09 14.45 -1.94
N ALA A 264 -7.63 13.42 -2.60
CA ALA A 264 -8.60 13.60 -3.68
C ALA A 264 -9.91 14.24 -3.19
N ALA A 265 -10.38 13.89 -1.99
CA ALA A 265 -11.52 14.55 -1.38
C ALA A 265 -11.22 16.04 -1.14
N VAL A 266 -10.08 16.34 -0.52
CA VAL A 266 -9.65 17.73 -0.27
C VAL A 266 -9.65 18.52 -1.57
N ASP A 267 -9.06 17.99 -2.64
CA ASP A 267 -8.96 18.70 -3.90
C ASP A 267 -10.35 18.95 -4.55
N ARG A 268 -11.26 17.95 -4.51
CA ARG A 268 -12.48 17.94 -5.32
C ARG A 268 -13.75 18.45 -4.62
N ALA A 269 -13.91 18.18 -3.33
CA ALA A 269 -15.14 18.47 -2.60
C ALA A 269 -15.25 19.96 -2.22
N THR A 270 -16.46 20.41 -1.92
CA THR A 270 -16.66 21.74 -1.30
C THR A 270 -16.17 21.73 0.15
N LEU A 271 -15.95 22.92 0.71
CA LEU A 271 -15.49 23.03 2.10
C LEU A 271 -16.54 22.48 3.09
N ASP A 272 -17.82 22.70 2.83
CA ASP A 272 -18.92 22.18 3.67
C ASP A 272 -18.98 20.65 3.67
N GLU A 273 -18.87 20.01 2.50
CA GLU A 273 -18.81 18.56 2.37
C GLU A 273 -17.59 17.97 3.09
N LEU A 274 -16.43 18.63 2.97
CA LEU A 274 -15.20 18.21 3.64
C LEU A 274 -15.29 18.31 5.15
N VAL A 275 -15.87 19.39 5.69
CA VAL A 275 -16.04 19.54 7.13
C VAL A 275 -16.89 18.39 7.69
N ALA A 276 -17.98 18.04 7.01
CA ALA A 276 -18.82 16.92 7.44
C ALA A 276 -18.06 15.58 7.43
N ALA A 277 -17.33 15.27 6.34
CA ALA A 277 -16.57 14.03 6.22
C ALA A 277 -15.39 13.96 7.23
N LEU A 278 -14.66 15.07 7.40
CA LEU A 278 -13.53 15.15 8.33
C LEU A 278 -13.96 15.02 9.79
N ASP A 279 -15.15 15.48 10.16
CA ASP A 279 -15.63 15.37 11.55
C ASP A 279 -15.84 13.90 11.94
N VAL A 280 -16.42 13.11 11.02
CA VAL A 280 -16.57 11.66 11.21
C VAL A 280 -15.20 10.98 11.25
N LEU A 281 -14.34 11.30 10.29
CA LEU A 281 -13.03 10.67 10.17
C LEU A 281 -12.13 10.94 11.38
N LEU A 282 -12.07 12.19 11.84
CA LEU A 282 -11.16 12.60 12.90
C LEU A 282 -11.70 12.30 14.31
N ALA A 283 -12.98 11.93 14.44
CA ALA A 283 -13.51 11.42 15.71
C ALA A 283 -12.87 10.08 16.12
N VAL A 284 -12.53 9.23 15.15
CA VAL A 284 -11.80 7.97 15.36
C VAL A 284 -10.76 7.84 14.25
N PRO A 285 -9.64 8.57 14.31
CA PRO A 285 -8.70 8.66 13.20
C PRO A 285 -7.99 7.32 13.01
N PRO A 286 -8.07 6.69 11.82
CA PRO A 286 -7.26 5.52 11.51
C PRO A 286 -5.76 5.81 11.65
N ASP A 287 -4.95 4.81 11.97
CA ASP A 287 -3.49 4.92 11.81
C ASP A 287 -3.18 5.33 10.37
N GLY A 288 -2.22 6.22 10.19
CA GLY A 288 -1.95 6.78 8.87
C GLY A 288 -2.64 8.12 8.58
N THR A 289 -3.68 8.51 9.35
CA THR A 289 -4.45 9.75 9.08
C THR A 289 -3.58 11.00 9.05
N TYR A 290 -2.56 11.07 9.90
CA TYR A 290 -1.70 12.26 10.02
C TYR A 290 -0.44 12.22 9.13
N TYR A 291 -0.44 11.40 8.07
CA TYR A 291 0.61 11.34 7.06
C TYR A 291 0.21 12.03 5.76
N GLY A 292 1.20 12.30 4.90
CA GLY A 292 1.01 12.90 3.59
C GLY A 292 0.94 14.42 3.66
N ASP A 293 0.26 15.04 2.69
CA ASP A 293 0.24 16.49 2.49
C ASP A 293 -1.17 17.10 2.57
N TRP A 294 -2.19 16.31 2.94
CA TRP A 294 -3.59 16.74 2.86
C TRP A 294 -3.90 17.95 3.74
N GLY A 295 -3.20 18.17 4.86
CA GLY A 295 -3.39 19.36 5.69
C GLY A 295 -2.86 20.63 5.03
N THR A 296 -1.75 20.54 4.29
CA THR A 296 -1.26 21.64 3.45
C THR A 296 -2.27 21.97 2.35
N ARG A 297 -2.80 20.94 1.68
CA ARG A 297 -3.85 21.11 0.65
C ARG A 297 -5.13 21.71 1.24
N LEU A 298 -5.55 21.22 2.40
CA LEU A 298 -6.76 21.67 3.09
C LEU A 298 -6.64 23.13 3.52
N ARG A 299 -5.48 23.53 4.07
CA ARG A 299 -5.19 24.92 4.40
C ARG A 299 -5.25 25.81 3.16
N ALA A 300 -4.59 25.42 2.07
CA ALA A 300 -4.58 26.19 0.82
C ALA A 300 -6.00 26.33 0.23
N LYS A 301 -6.82 25.27 0.32
CA LYS A 301 -8.21 25.30 -0.12
C LYS A 301 -9.10 26.17 0.75
N ALA A 302 -8.98 26.05 2.08
CA ALA A 302 -9.81 26.79 3.02
C ALA A 302 -9.44 28.27 3.06
N PHE A 303 -8.16 28.60 2.87
CA PHE A 303 -7.61 29.95 3.00
C PHE A 303 -6.66 30.27 1.84
N PRO A 304 -7.16 30.40 0.59
CA PRO A 304 -6.32 30.62 -0.59
C PRO A 304 -5.55 31.95 -0.54
N ASP A 305 -6.11 32.96 0.12
CA ASP A 305 -5.48 34.28 0.32
C ASP A 305 -4.64 34.36 1.59
N GLY A 306 -4.36 33.22 2.23
CA GLY A 306 -3.63 33.12 3.48
C GLY A 306 -4.49 33.18 4.74
N PHE A 307 -3.85 32.90 5.88
CA PHE A 307 -4.45 32.94 7.21
C PHE A 307 -3.65 33.90 8.10
N PRO A 308 -4.29 34.81 8.86
CA PRO A 308 -5.75 35.01 8.97
C PRO A 308 -6.38 35.52 7.65
N PRO A 309 -7.64 35.16 7.34
CA PRO A 309 -8.27 35.57 6.09
C PRO A 309 -8.51 37.08 6.06
N PRO A 310 -8.39 37.73 4.88
CA PRO A 310 -8.60 39.18 4.73
C PRO A 310 -10.07 39.59 4.92
N GLN A 311 -11.00 38.64 4.77
CA GLN A 311 -12.43 38.82 5.02
C GLN A 311 -12.87 37.98 6.23
N PRO A 312 -14.01 38.32 6.88
CA PRO A 312 -14.57 37.49 7.94
C PRO A 312 -14.77 36.05 7.47
N ALA A 313 -14.31 35.08 8.27
CA ALA A 313 -14.40 33.68 7.93
C ALA A 313 -15.85 33.27 7.60
N SER A 314 -16.05 32.44 6.59
CA SER A 314 -17.34 31.85 6.26
C SER A 314 -17.80 30.85 7.34
N PRO A 315 -19.09 30.45 7.37
CA PRO A 315 -19.55 29.38 8.27
C PRO A 315 -18.72 28.09 8.13
N ALA A 316 -18.42 27.68 6.89
CA ALA A 316 -17.61 26.50 6.59
C ALA A 316 -16.17 26.64 7.12
N GLN A 317 -15.54 27.80 6.93
CA GLN A 317 -14.19 28.07 7.47
C GLN A 317 -14.19 28.04 9.00
N ARG A 318 -15.18 28.64 9.66
CA ARG A 318 -15.30 28.58 11.13
C ARG A 318 -15.49 27.16 11.63
N ALA A 319 -16.38 26.39 10.99
CA ALA A 319 -16.62 25.00 11.34
C ALA A 319 -15.35 24.15 11.16
N LEU A 320 -14.57 24.40 10.10
CA LEU A 320 -13.28 23.76 9.91
C LEU A 320 -12.28 24.10 11.02
N LEU A 321 -12.16 25.39 11.38
CA LEU A 321 -11.25 25.82 12.46
C LEU A 321 -11.61 25.15 13.79
N ASP A 322 -12.90 25.10 14.13
CA ASP A 322 -13.39 24.44 15.34
C ASP A 322 -13.08 22.93 15.31
N LEU A 323 -13.31 22.28 14.17
CA LEU A 323 -13.03 20.87 13.95
C LEU A 323 -11.54 20.54 14.13
N ILE A 324 -10.65 21.33 13.50
CA ILE A 324 -9.19 21.16 13.62
C ILE A 324 -8.74 21.36 15.07
N ALA A 325 -9.23 22.43 15.73
CA ALA A 325 -8.89 22.70 17.12
C ALA A 325 -9.30 21.56 18.05
N ARG A 326 -10.50 20.99 17.85
CA ARG A 326 -11.02 19.88 18.67
C ARG A 326 -10.27 18.57 18.45
N HIS A 327 -10.11 18.13 17.20
CA HIS A 327 -9.64 16.77 16.92
C HIS A 327 -8.13 16.67 16.70
N CYS A 328 -7.50 17.69 16.11
CA CYS A 328 -6.07 17.64 15.78
C CYS A 328 -5.19 18.18 16.92
N PHE A 329 -5.69 19.13 17.71
CA PHE A 329 -4.93 19.81 18.78
C PHE A 329 -5.59 19.74 20.16
N GLY A 330 -6.74 19.08 20.27
CA GLY A 330 -7.44 18.88 21.53
C GLY A 330 -6.73 17.90 22.45
N PRO A 331 -7.20 17.77 23.71
CA PRO A 331 -6.59 16.87 24.70
C PRO A 331 -6.67 15.39 24.31
N ALA A 332 -7.62 15.01 23.45
CA ALA A 332 -7.79 13.66 22.93
C ALA A 332 -7.00 13.40 21.62
N ALA A 333 -6.26 14.39 21.11
CA ALA A 333 -5.49 14.21 19.88
C ALA A 333 -4.38 13.17 20.07
N PRO A 334 -4.20 12.23 19.11
CA PRO A 334 -3.18 11.20 19.23
C PRO A 334 -1.77 11.79 19.23
N PRO A 335 -0.78 11.07 19.80
CA PRO A 335 0.61 11.50 19.80
C PRO A 335 1.15 11.75 18.38
N VAL A 336 2.19 12.60 18.29
CA VAL A 336 2.92 12.86 17.05
C VAL A 336 4.03 11.85 16.94
N TRP A 337 4.06 11.04 15.89
CA TRP A 337 5.05 9.98 15.75
C TRP A 337 6.21 10.34 14.81
N PHE A 338 6.03 11.34 13.93
CA PHE A 338 6.98 11.68 12.85
C PHE A 338 7.15 13.19 12.65
N GLY A 339 8.29 13.59 12.05
CA GLY A 339 8.60 14.99 11.71
C GLY A 339 7.77 15.61 10.58
N SER A 340 7.09 14.79 9.78
CA SER A 340 6.24 15.18 8.64
C SER A 340 4.74 15.12 8.95
N ASP A 341 4.35 15.26 10.23
CA ASP A 341 2.94 15.22 10.66
C ASP A 341 2.12 16.32 9.98
N VAL A 342 0.97 15.94 9.42
CA VAL A 342 0.06 16.84 8.70
C VAL A 342 -0.38 18.03 9.55
N ARG A 343 -0.45 17.87 10.88
CA ARG A 343 -0.81 18.94 11.81
C ARG A 343 0.18 20.09 11.82
N ALA A 344 1.43 19.90 11.38
CA ALA A 344 2.37 21.00 11.21
C ALA A 344 1.79 22.09 10.32
N ALA A 345 1.22 21.72 9.17
CA ALA A 345 0.59 22.64 8.23
C ALA A 345 -0.69 23.29 8.77
N LEU A 346 -1.40 22.60 9.67
CA LEU A 346 -2.65 23.08 10.29
C LEU A 346 -2.41 23.90 11.56
N SER A 347 -1.20 23.90 12.12
CA SER A 347 -0.89 24.50 13.42
C SER A 347 -1.09 26.01 13.46
N GLU A 348 -0.91 26.70 12.34
CA GLU A 348 -1.16 28.14 12.20
C GLU A 348 -2.65 28.49 12.26
N LEU A 349 -3.53 27.54 11.98
CA LEU A 349 -4.99 27.74 12.01
C LEU A 349 -5.55 27.75 13.43
N VAL A 350 -4.78 27.29 14.41
CA VAL A 350 -5.21 27.18 15.81
C VAL A 350 -4.36 28.10 16.68
N PRO A 351 -4.97 28.97 17.52
CA PRO A 351 -4.22 29.77 18.48
C PRO A 351 -3.32 28.92 19.36
N GLY A 352 -2.00 29.17 19.32
CA GLY A 352 -1.02 28.36 20.06
C GLY A 352 -0.80 26.94 19.52
N GLY A 353 -1.30 26.61 18.31
CA GLY A 353 -1.19 25.28 17.71
C GLY A 353 0.23 24.76 17.62
N ALA A 354 1.21 25.63 17.31
CA ALA A 354 2.63 25.26 17.29
C ALA A 354 3.16 24.81 18.67
N VAL A 355 2.69 25.43 19.76
CA VAL A 355 3.05 25.04 21.14
C VAL A 355 2.40 23.71 21.49
N LEU A 356 1.12 23.53 21.13
CA LEU A 356 0.39 22.27 21.36
C LEU A 356 1.03 21.10 20.60
N LEU A 357 1.47 21.34 19.36
CA LEU A 357 2.13 20.33 18.54
C LEU A 357 3.49 19.92 19.14
N ARG A 358 4.32 20.88 19.57
CA ARG A 358 5.59 20.59 20.26
C ARG A 358 5.38 19.84 21.56
N ALA A 359 4.35 20.19 22.33
CA ALA A 359 4.00 19.46 23.55
C ALA A 359 3.55 18.01 23.26
N ALA A 360 2.82 17.79 22.15
CA ALA A 360 2.42 16.46 21.72
C ALA A 360 3.62 15.60 21.28
N ALA A 361 4.57 16.17 20.53
CA ALA A 361 5.79 15.50 20.11
C ALA A 361 6.74 15.20 21.28
N ALA A 362 6.84 16.10 22.26
CA ALA A 362 7.64 15.87 23.46
C ALA A 362 7.12 14.68 24.30
N ARG A 363 5.80 14.46 24.33
CA ARG A 363 5.18 13.31 25.03
C ARG A 363 5.49 11.97 24.36
N SER A 364 5.74 11.96 23.05
CA SER A 364 6.04 10.75 22.27
C SER A 364 7.53 10.52 22.05
N GLY A 365 8.40 11.44 22.48
CA GLY A 365 9.85 11.35 22.26
C GLY A 365 10.27 11.68 20.82
N THR A 366 9.37 12.23 20.00
CA THR A 366 9.65 12.64 18.61
C THR A 366 10.24 14.05 18.57
N VAL A 367 11.33 14.23 17.81
CA VAL A 367 11.90 15.56 17.53
C VAL A 367 11.27 16.12 16.26
N LEU A 368 10.58 17.25 16.37
CA LEU A 368 10.09 18.01 15.21
C LEU A 368 11.20 18.92 14.67
N PRO A 369 11.32 19.10 13.34
CA PRO A 369 12.24 20.05 12.74
C PRO A 369 11.96 21.51 13.10
#